data_AF-A0A5R8QWI1-F1
#
_entry.id   AF-A0A5R8QWI1-F1
#
_cell.length_a   1.000
_cell.length_b   1.000
_cell.length_c   1.000
_cell.angle_alpha   90.00
_cell.angle_beta   90.00
_cell.angle_gamma   90.00
#
_symmetry.space_group_name_H-M   'P 1'
#
loop_
_entity.id
_entity.type
_entity.pdbx_description
1 polymer ?
#
loop_
_entity_poly.entity_id
_entity_poly.type
_entity_poly.pdbx_seq_one_letter_code
_entity_poly.pdbx_strand_id
1 'polypeptide(L)'
;MIKKYESEALESIHKSAVALHSIGAISKTTLREYDEACLSAVPEQIPAEQIKQLRESSHVSQPVFARYLNTSASTVKKWESGEKQPSGMALKLLSIVQKHGLEILA
;
A
#
# COMPACT_ATOMS: atom_id res chain seq x y z
N MET A 1 14.09 3.41 1.46
CA MET A 1 13.79 3.20 0.03
C MET A 1 12.41 2.56 -0.09
N ILE A 2 11.51 3.17 -0.85
CA ILE A 2 10.17 2.62 -1.11
C ILE A 2 10.33 1.36 -1.98
N LYS A 3 10.03 0.18 -1.45
CA LYS A 3 10.09 -1.07 -2.25
C LYS A 3 8.88 -1.11 -3.18
N LYS A 4 9.11 -0.72 -4.44
CA LYS A 4 8.12 -0.67 -5.53
C LYS A 4 7.62 -2.06 -5.96
N TYR A 5 8.43 -3.09 -5.74
CA TYR A 5 8.18 -4.47 -6.16
C TYR A 5 8.07 -5.41 -4.96
N GLU A 6 7.29 -6.50 -5.10
CA GLU A 6 7.11 -7.52 -4.04
C GLU A 6 8.39 -8.30 -3.75
N SER A 7 9.21 -8.57 -4.76
CA SER A 7 10.45 -9.32 -4.63
C SER A 7 11.54 -8.81 -5.57
N GLU A 8 12.80 -9.15 -5.27
CA GLU A 8 13.94 -8.87 -6.15
C GLU A 8 13.79 -9.56 -7.51
N ALA A 9 13.18 -10.76 -7.53
CA ALA A 9 12.88 -11.48 -8.76
C ALA A 9 11.89 -10.70 -9.65
N LEU A 10 10.79 -10.17 -9.07
CA LEU A 10 9.84 -9.36 -9.83
C LEU A 10 10.45 -8.04 -10.31
N GLU A 11 11.32 -7.42 -9.51
CA GLU A 11 12.08 -6.26 -9.94
C GLU A 11 12.98 -6.59 -11.15
N SER A 12 13.68 -7.72 -11.12
CA SER A 12 14.55 -8.17 -12.22
C SER A 12 13.75 -8.50 -13.49
N ILE A 13 12.58 -9.13 -13.34
CA ILE A 13 11.66 -9.43 -14.44
C ILE A 13 11.17 -8.13 -15.09
N HIS A 14 10.71 -7.17 -14.28
CA HIS A 14 10.25 -5.87 -14.79
C HIS A 14 11.38 -5.11 -15.51
N LYS A 15 12.61 -5.07 -14.96
CA LYS A 15 13.77 -4.46 -15.63
C LYS A 15 14.06 -5.11 -16.99
N SER A 16 13.95 -6.44 -17.07
CA SER A 16 14.12 -7.17 -18.33
C SER A 16 13.03 -6.82 -19.35
N ALA A 17 11.77 -6.74 -18.91
CA ALA A 17 10.65 -6.34 -19.76
C ALA A 17 10.83 -4.91 -20.30
N VAL A 18 11.31 -3.97 -19.48
CA VAL A 18 11.64 -2.60 -19.92
C VAL A 18 12.72 -2.61 -21.01
N ALA A 19 13.79 -3.40 -20.84
CA ALA A 19 14.85 -3.53 -21.83
C ALA A 19 14.32 -4.11 -23.15
N LEU A 20 13.51 -5.18 -23.09
CA LEU A 20 12.88 -5.78 -24.27
C LEU A 20 11.96 -4.81 -25.01
N HIS A 21 11.19 -4.01 -24.27
CA HIS A 21 10.34 -2.99 -24.89
C HIS A 21 11.18 -1.89 -25.56
N SER A 22 12.28 -1.47 -24.94
CA SER A 22 13.15 -0.42 -25.49
C SER A 22 13.76 -0.77 -26.85
N ILE A 23 13.96 -2.07 -27.11
CA ILE A 23 14.45 -2.58 -28.40
C ILE A 23 13.32 -3.03 -29.34
N GLY A 24 12.05 -2.83 -28.95
CA GLY A 24 10.87 -3.20 -29.74
C GLY A 24 10.55 -4.70 -29.76
N ALA A 25 11.19 -5.52 -28.91
CA ALA A 25 10.96 -6.97 -28.84
C ALA A 25 9.62 -7.33 -28.20
N ILE A 26 9.06 -6.45 -27.35
CA ILE A 26 7.70 -6.60 -26.81
C ILE A 26 6.90 -5.31 -26.99
N SER A 27 5.57 -5.46 -27.06
CA SER A 27 4.66 -4.32 -27.19
C SER A 27 4.50 -3.55 -25.88
N LYS A 28 4.00 -2.31 -25.96
CA LYS A 28 3.61 -1.52 -24.78
C LYS A 28 2.49 -2.19 -23.96
N THR A 29 1.60 -2.93 -24.62
CA THR A 29 0.54 -3.71 -23.95
C THR A 29 1.18 -4.81 -23.10
N THR A 30 2.11 -5.56 -23.68
CA THR A 30 2.88 -6.60 -22.97
C THR A 30 3.65 -6.03 -21.78
N LEU A 31 4.30 -4.86 -21.94
CA LEU A 31 4.99 -4.20 -20.82
C LEU A 31 4.03 -3.88 -19.66
N ARG A 32 2.79 -3.44 -19.94
CA ARG A 32 1.79 -3.16 -18.89
C ARG A 32 1.35 -4.41 -18.14
N GLU A 33 1.24 -5.55 -18.81
CA GLU A 33 0.93 -6.83 -18.16
C GLU A 33 2.03 -7.23 -17.16
N TYR A 34 3.31 -7.01 -17.53
CA TYR A 34 4.43 -7.19 -16.61
C TYR A 34 4.40 -6.19 -15.45
N ASP A 35 4.05 -4.93 -15.71
CA ASP A 35 3.92 -3.91 -14.65
C ASP A 35 2.89 -4.35 -13.61
N GLU A 36 1.69 -4.73 -14.04
CA GLU A 36 0.61 -5.18 -13.15
C GLU A 36 1.02 -6.42 -12.35
N ALA A 37 1.63 -7.42 -13.00
CA ALA A 37 2.09 -8.64 -12.34
C ALA A 37 3.20 -8.40 -11.31
N CYS A 38 3.96 -7.31 -11.43
CA CYS A 38 5.07 -6.99 -10.54
C CYS A 38 4.69 -6.04 -9.39
N LEU A 39 3.47 -5.50 -9.38
CA LEU A 39 3.01 -4.58 -8.34
C LEU A 39 2.64 -5.31 -7.05
N SER A 40 2.96 -4.67 -5.92
CA SER A 40 2.49 -5.07 -4.61
C SER A 40 0.97 -5.06 -4.51
N ALA A 41 0.38 -6.26 -4.34
CA ALA A 41 -1.03 -6.43 -4.10
C ALA A 41 -1.46 -5.68 -2.83
N VAL A 42 -2.59 -5.00 -2.91
CA VAL A 42 -3.23 -4.41 -1.72
C VAL A 42 -4.03 -5.52 -1.05
N PRO A 43 -3.92 -5.72 0.26
CA PRO A 43 -4.76 -6.68 0.95
C PRO A 43 -6.24 -6.29 0.76
N GLU A 44 -7.09 -7.30 0.53
CA GLU A 44 -8.55 -7.10 0.39
C GLU A 44 -9.19 -6.57 1.68
N GLN A 45 -8.58 -6.88 2.82
CA GLN A 45 -9.02 -6.43 4.13
C GLN A 45 -7.83 -6.34 5.10
N ILE A 46 -7.95 -5.45 6.09
CA ILE A 46 -7.03 -5.36 7.23
C ILE A 46 -7.89 -5.51 8.50
N PRO A 47 -7.60 -6.49 9.38
CA PRO A 47 -8.36 -6.67 10.62
C PRO A 47 -8.34 -5.42 11.51
N ALA A 48 -9.46 -5.17 12.21
CA ALA A 48 -9.62 -4.03 13.11
C ALA A 48 -8.47 -3.90 14.13
N GLU A 49 -8.08 -5.02 14.75
CA GLU A 49 -6.97 -5.07 15.70
C GLU A 49 -5.62 -4.70 15.05
N GLN A 50 -5.39 -5.06 13.79
CA GLN A 50 -4.17 -4.64 13.08
C GLN A 50 -4.14 -3.13 12.84
N ILE A 51 -5.28 -2.52 12.52
CA ILE A 51 -5.38 -1.06 12.33
C ILE A 51 -5.06 -0.35 13.65
N LYS A 52 -5.61 -0.86 14.76
CA LYS A 52 -5.33 -0.34 16.10
C LYS A 52 -3.86 -0.49 16.49
N GLN A 53 -3.29 -1.68 16.28
CA GLN A 53 -1.87 -1.94 16.52
C GLN A 53 -0.97 -1.03 15.69
N LEU A 54 -1.30 -0.80 14.42
CA LEU A 54 -0.55 0.09 13.53
C LEU A 54 -0.52 1.53 14.05
N ARG A 55 -1.66 2.02 14.54
CA ARG A 55 -1.74 3.34 15.17
C ARG A 55 -0.91 3.40 16.45
N GLU A 56 -1.03 2.39 17.31
CA GLU A 56 -0.36 2.35 18.61
C GLU A 56 1.16 2.22 18.48
N SER A 57 1.64 1.43 17.52
CA SER A 57 3.07 1.33 17.19
C SER A 57 3.63 2.61 16.58
N SER A 58 2.76 3.43 15.97
CA SER A 58 3.11 4.77 15.50
C SER A 58 3.07 5.84 16.60
N HIS A 59 2.75 5.47 17.85
CA HIS A 59 2.72 6.35 19.02
C HIS A 59 1.82 7.60 18.87
N VAL A 60 0.70 7.47 18.16
CA VAL A 60 -0.26 8.57 17.95
C VAL A 60 -1.68 8.24 18.44
N SER A 61 -2.43 9.29 18.77
CA SER A 61 -3.85 9.19 19.10
C SER A 61 -4.71 8.98 17.85
N GLN A 62 -5.94 8.48 18.02
CA GLN A 62 -6.88 8.28 16.89
C GLN A 62 -7.09 9.57 16.06
N PRO A 63 -7.26 10.77 16.64
CA PRO A 63 -7.38 12.00 15.85
C PRO A 63 -6.13 12.36 15.04
N VAL A 64 -4.94 12.13 15.61
CA VAL A 64 -3.67 12.41 14.92
C VAL A 64 -3.47 11.43 13.77
N PHE A 65 -3.72 10.13 14.00
CA PHE A 65 -3.68 9.10 12.97
C PHE A 65 -4.66 9.39 11.83
N ALA A 66 -5.89 9.80 12.17
CA ALA A 66 -6.89 10.19 11.19
C ALA A 66 -6.43 11.36 10.31
N ARG A 67 -5.69 12.32 10.88
CA ARG A 67 -5.17 13.47 10.15
C ARG A 67 -4.10 13.07 9.14
N TYR A 68 -3.19 12.16 9.49
CA TYR A 68 -2.24 11.58 8.53
C TYR A 68 -2.94 10.83 7.39
N LEU A 69 -4.01 10.10 7.70
CA LEU A 69 -4.78 9.34 6.72
C LEU A 69 -5.83 10.16 5.97
N ASN A 70 -5.87 11.48 6.18
CA ASN A 70 -6.85 12.41 5.61
C ASN A 70 -8.30 11.93 5.78
N THR A 71 -8.67 11.52 7.00
CA THR A 71 -10.01 11.04 7.37
C THR A 71 -10.42 11.56 8.75
N SER A 72 -11.61 11.19 9.24
CA SER A 72 -12.10 11.59 10.56
C SER A 72 -11.68 10.62 11.67
N ALA A 73 -11.50 11.13 12.89
CA ALA A 73 -11.26 10.29 14.07
C ALA A 73 -12.39 9.27 14.29
N SER A 74 -13.64 9.64 13.97
CA SER A 74 -14.78 8.73 14.01
C SER A 74 -14.66 7.58 13.01
N THR A 75 -14.07 7.82 11.84
CA THR A 75 -13.83 6.78 10.84
C THR A 75 -12.75 5.82 11.31
N VAL A 76 -11.63 6.32 11.84
CA VAL A 76 -10.59 5.49 12.46
C VAL A 76 -11.15 4.64 13.60
N LYS A 77 -11.96 5.24 14.48
CA LYS A 77 -12.62 4.50 15.57
C LYS A 77 -13.48 3.34 15.04
N LYS A 78 -14.27 3.55 13.99
CA LYS A 78 -15.11 2.51 13.37
C LYS A 78 -14.29 1.41 12.69
N TRP A 79 -13.12 1.74 12.16
CA TRP A 79 -12.18 0.76 11.63
C TRP A 79 -11.58 -0.09 12.76
N GLU A 80 -11.10 0.55 13.83
CA GLU A 80 -10.51 -0.13 14.99
C GLU A 80 -11.51 -0.96 15.80
N SER A 81 -12.81 -0.66 15.72
CA SER A 81 -13.87 -1.47 16.34
C SER A 81 -14.46 -2.55 15.42
N GLY A 82 -14.08 -2.57 14.14
CA GLY A 82 -14.66 -3.47 13.14
C GLY A 82 -16.08 -3.12 12.69
N GLU A 83 -16.64 -1.98 13.12
CA GLU A 83 -17.97 -1.51 12.69
C GLU A 83 -17.99 -1.17 11.20
N LYS A 84 -16.86 -0.71 10.65
CA LYS A 84 -16.71 -0.38 9.24
C LYS A 84 -15.37 -0.88 8.72
N GLN A 85 -15.35 -1.31 7.45
CA GLN A 85 -14.10 -1.64 6.74
C GLN A 85 -13.51 -0.39 6.04
N PRO A 86 -12.17 -0.26 5.98
CA PRO A 86 -11.52 0.76 5.15
C PRO A 86 -11.86 0.57 3.67
N SER A 87 -11.97 1.67 2.92
CA SER A 87 -12.12 1.60 1.45
C SER A 87 -10.81 1.13 0.80
N GLY A 88 -10.85 0.72 -0.47
CA GLY A 88 -9.63 0.27 -1.18
C GLY A 88 -8.48 1.29 -1.14
N MET A 89 -8.78 2.58 -1.24
CA MET A 89 -7.77 3.64 -1.09
C MET A 89 -7.20 3.70 0.34
N ALA A 90 -8.06 3.57 1.36
CA ALA A 90 -7.64 3.54 2.74
C ALA A 90 -6.81 2.29 3.07
N LEU A 91 -7.19 1.12 2.52
CA LEU A 91 -6.39 -0.11 2.61
C LEU A 91 -4.99 0.10 2.01
N LYS A 92 -4.90 0.73 0.83
CA LYS A 92 -3.60 1.06 0.22
C LYS A 92 -2.75 1.94 1.15
N LEU A 93 -3.32 3.00 1.72
CA LEU A 93 -2.60 3.89 2.64
C LEU A 93 -2.17 3.16 3.90
N LEU A 94 -3.05 2.36 4.50
CA LEU A 94 -2.73 1.54 5.68
C LEU A 94 -1.60 0.55 5.39
N SER A 95 -1.58 -0.08 4.21
CA SER A 95 -0.48 -0.96 3.80
C SER A 95 0.84 -0.21 3.58
N ILE A 96 0.78 1.02 3.05
CA ILE A 96 1.98 1.87 2.92
C ILE A 96 2.53 2.20 4.30
N VAL A 97 1.66 2.61 5.25
CA VAL A 97 2.06 2.91 6.63
C VAL A 97 2.61 1.67 7.33
N GLN A 98 1.99 0.51 7.16
CA GLN A 98 2.48 -0.76 7.73
C GLN A 98 3.89 -1.13 7.22
N LYS A 99 4.21 -0.80 5.97
CA LYS A 99 5.50 -1.12 5.35
C LYS A 99 6.58 -0.08 5.65
N HIS A 100 6.20 1.19 5.83
CA HIS A 100 7.13 2.31 5.79
C HIS A 100 7.07 3.25 6.99
N GLY A 101 6.16 3.04 7.93
CA GLY A 101 5.93 3.96 9.03
C GLY A 101 4.91 5.05 8.67
N LEU A 102 4.38 5.71 9.69
CA LEU A 102 3.34 6.74 9.54
C LEU A 102 3.89 8.03 8.93
N GLU A 103 5.17 8.32 9.17
CA GLU A 103 5.89 9.51 8.73
C GLU A 103 5.95 9.67 7.20
N ILE A 104 5.72 8.61 6.42
CA ILE A 104 5.67 8.70 4.96
C ILE A 104 4.44 9.48 4.46
N LEU A 105 3.47 9.71 5.34
CA LEU A 105 2.26 10.51 5.06
C LEU A 105 2.37 11.96 5.60
N ALA A 106 3.51 12.34 6.17
CA ALA A 106 3.75 13.68 6.71
C ALA A 106 4.03 14.72 5.62
#